data_AF-A0A960FKU7-F1
#
_entry.id   AF-A0A960FKU7-F1
#
_cell.length_a   1.000
_cell.length_b   1.000
_cell.length_c   1.000
_cell.angle_alpha   90.00
_cell.angle_beta   90.00
_cell.angle_gamma   90.00
#
_symmetry.space_group_name_H-M   'P 1'
#
loop_
_entity.id
_entity.type
_entity.pdbx_description
1 polymer ?
#
loop_
_entity_poly.entity_id
_entity_poly.type
_entity_poly.pdbx_seq_one_letter_code
_entity_poly.pdbx_strand_id
1 'polypeptide(L)' 'MRDGPRIPAAFLGHGSPMNALEHNRYTDAWRLFGDTIPRPRAILAVSAHWYINATAVTAQATPPTIHDFYG' A
#
# COMPACT_ATOMS: atom_id res chain seq x y z
N MET A 1 -10.59 -26.63 -0.39
CA MET A 1 -10.08 -25.25 -0.35
C MET A 1 -11.31 -24.35 -0.27
N ARG A 2 -11.41 -23.43 0.69
CA ARG A 2 -12.60 -22.56 0.78
C ARG A 2 -12.44 -21.47 -0.29
N ASP A 3 -13.22 -21.55 -1.37
CA ASP A 3 -13.26 -20.52 -2.41
C ASP A 3 -14.04 -19.30 -1.91
N GLY A 4 -13.41 -18.53 -1.03
CA GLY A 4 -13.85 -17.17 -0.69
C GLY A 4 -13.54 -16.21 -1.85
N PRO A 5 -14.20 -15.03 -1.88
CA PRO A 5 -13.92 -14.01 -2.90
C PRO A 5 -12.42 -13.68 -2.94
N ARG A 6 -11.83 -13.73 -4.14
CA ARG A 6 -10.42 -13.39 -4.35
C ARG A 6 -10.20 -11.90 -4.03
N ILE A 7 -9.24 -11.62 -3.17
CA ILE A 7 -8.82 -10.25 -2.86
C ILE A 7 -7.95 -9.74 -4.02
N PRO A 8 -8.21 -8.55 -4.57
CA PRO A 8 -7.40 -8.00 -5.66
C PRO A 8 -6.05 -7.48 -5.16
N ALA A 9 -5.09 -7.42 -6.07
CA ALA A 9 -3.85 -6.67 -5.90
C ALA A 9 -3.97 -5.31 -6.61
N ALA A 10 -3.36 -4.28 -6.05
CA ALA A 10 -3.30 -2.94 -6.65
C ALA A 10 -1.85 -2.46 -6.73
N PHE A 11 -1.53 -1.75 -7.82
CA PHE A 11 -0.28 -1.02 -7.98
C PHE A 11 -0.58 0.47 -7.88
N LEU A 12 0.03 1.15 -6.91
CA LEU A 12 -0.19 2.57 -6.64
C LEU A 12 1.10 3.34 -6.91
N GLY A 13 1.10 4.20 -7.93
CA GLY A 13 2.20 5.15 -8.13
C GLY A 13 2.18 6.21 -7.03
N HIS A 14 3.28 6.39 -6.31
CA HIS A 14 3.35 7.34 -5.19
C HIS A 14 3.82 8.74 -5.64
N GLY A 15 4.82 8.86 -6.53
CA GLY A 15 5.23 10.14 -7.12
C GLY A 15 5.39 11.27 -6.10
N SER A 16 4.79 12.43 -6.38
CA SER A 16 4.71 13.54 -5.41
C SER A 16 3.94 13.12 -4.16
N PRO A 17 4.43 13.39 -2.94
CA PRO A 17 3.70 13.13 -1.69
C PRO A 17 2.29 13.76 -1.66
N MET A 18 2.07 14.85 -2.40
CA MET A 18 0.77 15.51 -2.47
C MET A 18 -0.31 14.63 -3.09
N ASN A 19 0.06 13.62 -3.90
CA ASN A 19 -0.88 12.61 -4.41
C ASN A 19 -1.62 11.87 -3.28
N ALA A 20 -0.99 11.76 -2.11
CA ALA A 20 -1.57 11.10 -0.94
C ALA A 20 -2.08 12.07 0.14
N LEU A 21 -1.54 13.29 0.20
CA LEU A 21 -1.87 14.27 1.25
C LEU A 21 -3.02 15.21 0.89
N GLU A 22 -3.18 15.55 -0.39
CA GLU A 22 -4.25 16.45 -0.86
C GLU A 22 -5.46 15.68 -1.36
N HIS A 23 -6.60 16.36 -1.40
CA HIS A 23 -7.77 15.86 -2.13
C HIS A 23 -7.59 16.09 -3.63
N ASN A 24 -7.46 15.01 -4.38
CA ASN A 24 -7.24 15.03 -5.83
C ASN A 24 -7.74 13.72 -6.49
N ARG A 25 -7.59 13.62 -7.82
CA ARG A 25 -8.01 12.45 -8.60
C ARG A 25 -7.42 11.11 -8.13
N TYR A 26 -6.22 11.12 -7.54
CA TYR A 26 -5.57 9.91 -7.04
C TYR A 26 -6.22 9.46 -5.74
N THR A 27 -6.40 10.38 -4.77
CA THR A 27 -7.10 10.05 -3.52
C THR A 27 -8.53 9.59 -3.75
N ASP A 28 -9.21 10.17 -4.74
CA ASP A 28 -10.58 9.78 -5.11
C ASP A 28 -10.61 8.37 -5.68
N ALA A 29 -9.70 8.06 -6.62
CA ALA A 29 -9.58 6.73 -7.20
C ALA A 29 -9.22 5.67 -6.15
N TRP A 30 -8.31 5.99 -5.22
CA TRP A 30 -7.90 5.07 -4.15
C TRP A 30 -9.04 4.81 -3.15
N ARG A 31 -9.82 5.85 -2.82
CA ARG A 31 -10.99 5.72 -1.95
C ARG A 31 -12.05 4.83 -2.61
N LEU A 32 -12.38 5.11 -3.88
CA LEU A 32 -13.32 4.29 -4.64
C LEU A 32 -12.85 2.83 -4.73
N PHE A 33 -11.56 2.60 -4.97
CA PHE A 33 -11.00 1.24 -4.95
C PHE A 33 -11.23 0.57 -3.58
N GLY A 34 -10.90 1.24 -2.48
CA GLY A 34 -11.13 0.74 -1.12
C GLY A 34 -12.60 0.40 -0.83
N ASP A 35 -13.53 1.21 -1.34
CA ASP A 35 -14.97 1.02 -1.16
C ASP A 35 -15.55 -0.14 -2.01
N THR A 36 -14.86 -0.54 -3.08
CA THR A 36 -15.33 -1.58 -4.03
C THR A 36 -14.81 -2.99 -3.75
N ILE A 37 -13.78 -3.14 -2.92
CA ILE A 37 -13.16 -4.45 -2.65
C ILE A 37 -13.66 -5.08 -1.35
N PRO A 38 -13.70 -6.43 -1.25
CA PRO A 38 -13.99 -7.09 0.03
C PRO A 38 -12.98 -6.68 1.09
N ARG A 39 -13.43 -6.47 2.34
CA ARG A 39 -12.56 -6.08 3.45
C ARG A 39 -11.48 -7.15 3.70
N PRO A 40 -10.19 -6.84 3.52
CA PRO A 40 -9.13 -7.81 3.75
C PRO A 40 -8.90 -8.02 5.26
N ARG A 41 -8.42 -9.22 5.63
CA ARG A 41 -7.98 -9.51 7.01
C ARG A 41 -6.62 -8.89 7.35
N ALA A 42 -5.80 -8.62 6.33
CA ALA A 42 -4.48 -8.02 6.42
C ALA A 42 -4.10 -7.41 5.06
N ILE A 43 -3.20 -6.43 5.06
CA ILE A 43 -2.62 -5.84 3.85
C ILE A 43 -1.13 -6.21 3.80
N LEU A 44 -0.69 -6.74 2.67
CA LEU A 44 0.73 -6.87 2.35
C LEU A 44 1.13 -5.67 1.47
N ALA A 45 1.95 -4.77 2.00
CA ALA A 45 2.47 -3.64 1.27
C ALA A 45 3.88 -3.96 0.75
N VAL A 46 4.14 -3.69 -0.52
CA VAL A 46 5.47 -3.78 -1.15
C VAL A 46 5.82 -2.38 -1.65
N SER A 47 6.97 -1.86 -1.24
CA SER A 47 7.39 -0.49 -1.54
C SER A 47 8.65 -0.49 -2.41
N ALA A 48 8.67 0.38 -3.43
CA ALA A 48 9.85 0.61 -4.25
C ALA A 48 11.04 1.17 -3.43
N HIS A 49 10.75 1.84 -2.33
CA HIS A 49 11.73 2.43 -1.40
C HIS A 49 12.31 1.40 -0.41
N TRP A 50 11.76 0.19 -0.35
CA TRP A 50 12.28 -0.86 0.55
C TRP A 50 13.11 -1.87 -0.23
N TYR A 51 14.22 -1.39 -0.78
CA TYR A 51 15.11 -2.16 -1.63
C TYR A 51 16.37 -2.62 -0.88
N ILE A 52 16.51 -3.94 -0.75
CA ILE A 52 17.66 -4.59 -0.14
C ILE A 52 18.05 -5.82 -0.97
N ASN A 53 19.27 -6.32 -0.81
CA ASN A 53 19.72 -7.55 -1.48
C ASN A 53 19.22 -8.83 -0.79
N ALA A 54 17.93 -8.86 -0.44
CA ALA A 54 17.25 -9.97 0.21
C ALA A 54 15.72 -9.82 0.08
N THR A 55 14.98 -10.90 0.33
CA THR A 55 13.54 -10.81 0.62
C THR A 55 13.37 -10.81 2.14
N ALA A 56 12.71 -9.79 2.68
CA ALA A 56 12.46 -9.68 4.10
C ALA A 56 10.98 -9.33 4.35
N VAL A 57 10.56 -9.45 5.60
CA VAL A 57 9.26 -8.97 6.08
C VAL A 57 9.44 -8.21 7.39
N THR A 58 8.67 -7.15 7.59
CA THR A 58 8.53 -6.52 8.91
C THR A 58 7.27 -7.07 9.58
N ALA A 59 7.38 -7.44 10.86
CA ALA A 59 6.28 -7.98 11.66
C ALA A 59 6.14 -7.25 13.02
N GLN A 60 6.71 -6.05 13.13
CA GLN A 60 6.57 -5.21 14.32
C GLN A 60 5.12 -4.72 14.44
N ALA A 61 4.56 -4.79 15.65
CA ALA A 61 3.20 -4.28 15.92
C ALA A 61 3.10 -2.76 15.71
N THR A 62 4.18 -2.04 16.01
CA THR A 62 4.34 -0.59 15.83
C THR A 62 5.69 -0.33 15.17
N PRO A 63 5.80 -0.48 13.84
CA PRO A 63 7.04 -0.19 13.15
C PRO A 63 7.37 1.30 13.22
N PRO A 64 8.66 1.69 13.31
CA PRO A 64 9.04 3.09 13.22
C PRO A 64 8.72 3.65 11.83
N THR A 65 8.37 4.94 11.76
CA THR A 65 8.23 5.64 10.49
C THR A 65 9.60 5.79 9.82
N ILE A 66 9.72 5.33 8.57
CA ILE A 66 10.92 5.48 7.76
C ILE A 66 10.69 6.63 6.78
N HIS A 67 11.54 7.65 6.84
CA HIS A 67 11.55 8.75 5.87
C HIS A 67 12.67 8.51 4.87
N ASP A 68 12.32 8.10 3.66
CA ASP A 68 13.26 7.88 2.55
C ASP A 68 13.04 8.94 1.46
N PHE A 69 13.44 10.18 1.76
CA PHE A 69 13.35 11.32 0.85
C PHE A 69 14.71 11.66 0.20
N TYR A 70 15.68 10.74 0.27
CA TYR A 70 17.08 10.99 -0.09
C TYR A 70 17.44 10.60 -1.53
N GLY A 71 16.46 10.66 -2.44
CA GLY A 71 16.70 10.41 -3.87
C GLY A 71 17.92 11.15 -4.41
#